data_AF-A0A960EHS5-F1
#
_entry.id   AF-A0A960EHS5-F1
#
_cell.length_a   1.000
_cell.length_b   1.000
_cell.length_c   1.000
_cell.angle_alpha   90.00
_cell.angle_beta   90.00
_cell.angle_gamma   90.00
#
_symmetry.space_group_name_H-M   'P 1'
#
loop_
_entity.id
_entity.type
_entity.pdbx_description
1 polymer ?
#
loop_
_entity_poly.entity_id
_entity_poly.type
_entity_poly.pdbx_seq_one_letter_code
_entity_poly.pdbx_strand_id
1 'polypeptide(L)'
;QRVTVEDSMGMVHASAGRLAPASPHLRSEPAIVAGLARAVLGPDDAVDWEGLADDYDRIRDHIEAVVPGFTDVNRRIDRPGGFALPHGPRDARTFATPTGRAQLTCNTYEPEPVPEGHLVLQTLRSHDQYNTTIYGLDDRYRGIRGGRRVVFAHPDDLADRGLGDGDVVEVISRDRAGGERRGGAFRLVAYDVAPGTCAAYFPEANVLVPLDAVAAESNTPVSKAVAVRFERA
;
A
#
# COMPACT_ATOMS: atom_id res chain seq x y z
N GLN A 1 -11.97 24.92 6.27
CA GLN A 1 -11.43 23.70 6.92
C GLN A 1 -10.37 23.08 6.02
N ARG A 2 -9.25 22.61 6.58
CA ARG A 2 -8.13 21.99 5.86
C ARG A 2 -7.75 20.71 6.58
N VAL A 3 -7.43 19.67 5.83
CA VAL A 3 -6.81 18.46 6.40
C VAL A 3 -5.31 18.62 6.39
N THR A 4 -4.61 17.82 7.19
CA THR A 4 -3.15 17.72 7.14
C THR A 4 -2.75 16.36 6.61
N VAL A 5 -1.74 16.33 5.75
CA VAL A 5 -1.17 15.11 5.19
C VAL A 5 0.32 15.06 5.48
N GLU A 6 0.81 13.86 5.76
CA GLU A 6 2.24 13.54 5.85
C GLU A 6 2.67 12.77 4.60
N ASP A 7 3.76 13.17 3.96
CA ASP A 7 4.35 12.43 2.85
C ASP A 7 5.45 11.45 3.30
N SER A 8 5.95 10.62 2.38
CA SER A 8 6.98 9.61 2.67
C SER A 8 8.33 10.19 3.13
N MET A 9 8.51 11.52 3.07
CA MET A 9 9.70 12.21 3.53
C MET A 9 9.51 12.84 4.92
N GLY A 10 8.37 12.59 5.56
CA GLY A 10 8.00 13.15 6.86
C GLY A 10 7.61 14.62 6.78
N MET A 11 7.10 15.10 5.63
CA MET A 11 6.60 16.48 5.48
C MET A 11 5.12 16.55 5.77
N VAL A 12 4.75 17.29 6.82
CA VAL A 12 3.37 17.58 7.20
C VAL A 12 2.95 18.91 6.59
N HIS A 13 1.87 18.91 5.80
CA HIS A 13 1.35 20.13 5.17
C HIS A 13 -0.17 20.12 5.05
N ALA A 14 -0.75 21.31 4.90
CA ALA A 14 -2.19 21.47 4.69
C ALA A 14 -2.60 21.00 3.28
N SER A 15 -3.73 20.31 3.21
CA SER A 15 -4.43 19.98 1.97
C SER A 15 -5.88 20.43 2.05
N ALA A 16 -6.39 20.96 0.93
CA ALA A 16 -7.75 21.47 0.80
C ALA A 16 -8.36 21.01 -0.52
N GLY A 17 -9.53 20.37 -0.43
CA GLY A 17 -10.33 20.06 -1.60
C GLY A 17 -10.79 21.35 -2.30
N ARG A 18 -10.77 21.36 -3.64
CA ARG A 18 -11.22 22.50 -4.45
C ARG A 18 -12.60 22.27 -5.09
N LEU A 19 -13.13 21.05 -4.98
CA LEU A 19 -14.40 20.65 -5.56
C LEU A 19 -15.52 20.85 -4.54
N ALA A 20 -16.71 21.20 -5.04
CA ALA A 20 -17.92 21.14 -4.22
C ALA A 20 -18.19 19.68 -3.81
N PRO A 21 -18.75 19.44 -2.61
CA PRO A 21 -19.19 18.11 -2.23
C PRO A 21 -20.16 17.53 -3.27
N ALA A 22 -20.00 16.25 -3.60
CA ALA A 22 -20.83 15.57 -4.59
C ALA A 22 -22.32 15.48 -4.18
N SER A 23 -22.63 15.70 -2.90
CA SER A 23 -23.97 15.67 -2.34
C SER A 23 -24.03 16.52 -1.06
N PRO A 24 -25.17 17.17 -0.76
CA PRO A 24 -25.38 17.83 0.54
C PRO A 24 -25.41 16.85 1.71
N HIS A 25 -25.57 15.54 1.45
CA HIS A 25 -25.53 14.49 2.47
C HIS A 25 -24.12 13.93 2.69
N LEU A 26 -23.14 14.30 1.87
CA LEU A 26 -21.77 13.82 2.00
C LEU A 26 -21.12 14.49 3.22
N ARG A 27 -20.75 13.68 4.22
CA ARG A 27 -20.08 14.13 5.44
C ARG A 27 -18.58 13.93 5.33
N SER A 28 -17.81 14.75 6.02
CA SER A 28 -16.37 14.55 6.19
C SER A 28 -16.09 13.36 7.11
N GLU A 29 -14.92 12.73 6.97
CA GLU A 29 -14.53 11.58 7.82
C GLU A 29 -14.57 11.91 9.32
N PRO A 30 -14.01 13.05 9.80
CA PRO A 30 -14.17 13.43 11.21
C PRO A 30 -15.62 13.61 11.66
N ALA A 31 -16.51 14.14 10.82
CA ALA A 31 -17.93 14.26 11.16
C ALA A 31 -18.62 12.89 11.25
N ILE A 32 -18.23 11.93 10.41
CA ILE A 32 -18.72 10.54 10.51
C ILE A 32 -18.24 9.91 11.80
N VAL A 33 -16.94 10.01 12.11
CA VAL A 33 -16.34 9.45 13.33
C VAL A 33 -16.96 10.05 14.58
N ALA A 34 -17.08 11.38 14.66
CA ALA A 34 -17.73 12.06 15.78
C ALA A 34 -19.20 11.66 15.94
N GLY A 35 -19.94 11.54 14.83
CA GLY A 35 -21.34 11.09 14.86
C GLY A 35 -21.50 9.65 15.37
N LEU A 36 -20.59 8.75 14.97
CA LEU A 36 -20.55 7.37 15.49
C LEU A 36 -20.20 7.36 16.97
N ALA A 37 -19.19 8.13 17.39
CA ALA A 37 -18.81 8.23 18.80
C ALA A 37 -19.98 8.70 19.66
N ARG A 38 -20.72 9.74 19.23
CA ARG A 38 -21.91 10.21 19.93
C ARG A 38 -23.04 9.19 20.00
N ALA A 39 -23.26 8.43 18.92
CA ALA A 39 -24.27 7.38 18.90
C ALA A 39 -23.93 6.21 19.83
N VAL A 40 -22.64 5.90 20.00
CA VAL A 40 -22.17 4.74 20.78
C VAL A 40 -21.91 5.08 22.25
N LEU A 41 -21.26 6.21 22.52
CA LEU A 41 -20.84 6.64 23.86
C LEU A 41 -21.89 7.51 24.56
N GLY A 42 -22.82 8.08 23.80
CA GLY A 42 -23.86 8.95 24.32
C GLY A 42 -23.43 10.42 24.50
N PRO A 43 -24.37 11.28 24.91
CA PRO A 43 -24.14 12.71 25.06
C PRO A 43 -23.26 13.08 26.28
N ASP A 44 -23.20 12.21 27.29
CA ASP A 44 -22.48 12.46 28.54
C ASP A 44 -20.98 12.12 28.48
N ASP A 45 -20.50 11.64 27.33
CA ASP A 45 -19.07 11.40 27.11
C ASP A 45 -18.27 12.70 27.18
N ALA A 46 -17.13 12.66 27.87
CA ALA A 46 -16.33 13.84 28.22
C ALA A 46 -15.65 14.51 27.02
N VAL A 47 -15.55 13.83 25.87
CA VAL A 47 -14.94 14.39 24.67
C VAL A 47 -15.95 15.26 23.91
N ASP A 48 -15.53 16.46 23.51
CA ASP A 48 -16.30 17.36 22.65
C ASP A 48 -16.22 16.91 21.17
N TRP A 49 -16.90 15.80 20.84
CA TRP A 49 -16.87 15.20 19.52
C TRP A 49 -17.35 16.15 18.40
N GLU A 50 -18.40 16.92 18.63
CA GLU A 50 -18.91 17.93 17.69
C GLU A 50 -17.88 19.04 17.48
N GLY A 51 -17.27 19.56 18.55
CA GLY A 51 -16.22 20.56 18.44
C GLY A 51 -15.00 20.08 17.65
N LEU A 52 -14.61 18.81 17.80
CA LEU A 52 -13.54 18.20 17.00
C LEU A 52 -13.93 18.05 15.51
N ALA A 53 -15.18 17.72 15.22
CA ALA A 53 -15.67 17.61 13.85
C ALA A 53 -15.80 18.96 13.14
N ASP A 54 -16.21 20.00 13.88
CA ASP A 54 -16.44 21.34 13.35
C ASP A 54 -15.13 22.14 13.19
N ASP A 55 -14.12 21.86 14.04
CA ASP A 55 -12.84 22.56 14.03
C ASP A 55 -11.63 21.61 14.11
N TYR A 56 -10.97 21.42 12.98
CA TYR A 56 -9.78 20.55 12.87
C TYR A 56 -8.52 21.16 13.49
N ASP A 57 -8.53 22.44 13.86
CA ASP A 57 -7.43 23.02 14.65
C ASP A 57 -7.37 22.35 16.02
N ARG A 58 -8.53 22.06 16.64
CA ARG A 58 -8.62 21.38 17.94
C ARG A 58 -8.06 19.96 17.91
N ILE A 59 -8.33 19.21 16.84
CA ILE A 59 -7.74 17.87 16.64
C ILE A 59 -6.21 17.98 16.64
N ARG A 60 -5.67 18.98 15.93
CA ARG A 60 -4.22 19.22 15.88
C ARG A 60 -3.65 19.68 17.21
N ASP A 61 -4.37 20.48 17.98
CA ASP A 61 -3.96 20.88 19.34
C ASP A 61 -3.87 19.66 20.27
N HIS A 62 -4.82 18.72 20.16
CA HIS A 62 -4.75 17.45 20.91
C HIS A 62 -3.57 16.57 20.48
N ILE A 63 -3.28 16.49 19.18
CA ILE A 63 -2.10 15.77 18.67
C ILE A 63 -0.82 16.42 19.20
N GLU A 64 -0.72 17.74 19.13
CA GLU A 64 0.41 18.52 19.62
C GLU A 64 0.66 18.31 21.12
N ALA A 65 -0.41 18.23 21.91
CA ALA A 65 -0.30 18.04 23.36
C ALA A 65 0.32 16.69 23.76
N VAL A 66 0.31 15.68 22.87
CA VAL A 66 0.73 14.30 23.22
C VAL A 66 1.84 13.73 22.33
N VAL A 67 2.00 14.21 21.10
CA VAL A 67 2.98 13.67 20.14
C VAL A 67 4.21 14.57 20.05
N PRO A 68 5.40 14.11 20.50
CA PRO A 68 6.63 14.87 20.36
C PRO A 68 6.93 15.23 18.90
N GLY A 69 7.38 16.47 18.66
CA GLY A 69 7.73 16.96 17.32
C GLY A 69 6.57 17.61 16.55
N PHE A 70 5.33 17.42 17.00
CA PHE A 70 4.14 18.11 16.50
C PHE A 70 3.91 19.43 17.25
N THR A 71 4.95 20.23 17.47
CA THR A 71 4.79 21.54 18.09
C THR A 71 4.29 22.57 17.09
N ASP A 72 3.35 23.40 17.52
CA ASP A 72 2.79 24.54 16.83
C ASP A 72 2.25 24.18 15.42
N VAL A 73 1.52 23.06 15.35
CA VAL A 73 1.06 22.48 14.06
C VAL A 73 0.20 23.47 13.30
N ASN A 74 -0.79 24.06 13.99
CA ASN A 74 -1.75 24.98 13.39
C ASN A 74 -1.08 26.14 12.67
N ARG A 75 -0.07 26.77 13.29
CA ARG A 75 0.71 27.85 12.67
C ARG A 75 1.66 27.34 11.59
N ARG A 76 2.27 26.17 11.76
CA ARG A 76 3.29 25.66 10.81
C ARG A 76 2.67 25.21 9.49
N ILE A 77 1.45 24.68 9.49
CA ILE A 77 0.79 24.27 8.24
C ILE A 77 0.25 25.45 7.41
N ASP A 78 0.21 26.67 7.97
CA ASP A 78 -0.09 27.89 7.21
C ASP A 78 1.08 28.32 6.32
N ARG A 79 2.29 27.82 6.59
CA ARG A 79 3.45 28.07 5.74
C ARG A 79 3.34 27.22 4.47
N PRO A 80 3.57 27.79 3.27
CA PRO A 80 3.64 27.00 2.05
C PRO A 80 4.64 25.85 2.18
N GLY A 81 4.20 24.63 1.86
CA GLY A 81 4.99 23.40 2.02
C GLY A 81 5.01 22.81 3.44
N GLY A 82 4.38 23.46 4.41
CA GLY A 82 4.24 22.96 5.78
C GLY A 82 5.57 22.83 6.52
N PHE A 83 5.80 21.68 7.14
CA PHE A 83 6.99 21.43 7.96
C PHE A 83 7.46 19.99 7.94
N ALA A 84 8.76 19.77 8.15
CA ALA A 84 9.32 18.43 8.35
C ALA A 84 9.17 17.99 9.81
N LEU A 85 8.85 16.72 10.03
CA LEU A 85 8.99 16.10 11.34
C LEU A 85 10.47 15.96 11.72
N PRO A 86 10.81 16.05 13.02
CA PRO A 86 12.19 15.87 13.48
C PRO A 86 12.73 14.49 13.08
N HIS A 87 13.91 14.46 12.47
CA HIS A 87 14.55 13.22 12.05
C HIS A 87 15.97 13.15 12.63
N GLY A 88 16.09 12.73 13.89
CA GLY A 88 17.33 12.71 14.67
C GLY A 88 18.58 12.20 13.91
N PRO A 89 18.53 11.03 13.24
CA PRO A 89 19.68 10.54 12.47
C PRO A 89 20.15 11.46 11.33
N ARG A 90 19.21 12.14 10.66
CA ARG A 90 19.46 13.06 9.54
C ARG A 90 19.94 14.41 10.06
N ASP A 91 19.23 14.94 11.05
CA ASP A 91 19.36 16.33 11.49
C ASP A 91 20.58 16.53 12.39
N ALA A 92 20.89 15.54 13.25
CA ALA A 92 21.91 15.68 14.28
C ALA A 92 22.74 14.41 14.54
N ARG A 93 22.53 13.34 13.77
CA ARG A 93 23.14 12.00 14.00
C ARG A 93 22.87 11.46 15.41
N THR A 94 21.69 11.76 15.95
CA THR A 94 21.22 11.26 17.24
C THR A 94 20.34 10.03 17.04
N PHE A 95 20.50 9.02 17.89
CA PHE A 95 19.75 7.76 17.80
C PHE A 95 18.98 7.52 19.10
N ALA A 96 17.67 7.32 19.00
CA ALA A 96 16.81 6.96 20.12
C ALA A 96 16.95 5.48 20.49
N THR A 97 18.19 5.04 20.73
CA THR A 97 18.55 3.68 21.14
C THR A 97 19.13 3.71 22.56
N PRO A 98 19.15 2.59 23.31
CA PRO A 98 19.70 2.56 24.66
C PRO A 98 21.16 3.02 24.77
N THR A 99 21.94 2.92 23.69
CA THR A 99 23.36 3.31 23.63
C THR A 99 23.58 4.69 23.01
N GLY A 100 22.54 5.34 22.50
CA GLY A 100 22.63 6.61 21.75
C GLY A 100 23.31 6.48 20.39
N ARG A 101 23.54 5.26 19.88
CA ARG A 101 24.22 4.97 18.60
C ARG A 101 23.34 4.14 17.67
N ALA A 102 23.65 4.16 16.38
CA ALA A 102 23.07 3.22 15.42
C ALA A 102 23.33 1.77 15.85
N GLN A 103 22.32 0.91 15.73
CA GLN A 103 22.45 -0.52 15.99
C GLN A 103 22.65 -1.24 14.66
N LEU A 104 23.84 -1.81 14.46
CA LEU A 104 24.17 -2.57 13.27
C LEU A 104 23.87 -4.05 13.52
N THR A 105 23.20 -4.68 12.57
CA THR A 105 22.91 -6.12 12.58
C THR A 105 23.41 -6.77 11.29
N CYS A 106 23.76 -8.05 11.39
CA CYS A 106 24.03 -8.90 10.23
C CYS A 106 22.87 -9.87 10.10
N ASN A 107 22.18 -9.86 8.96
CA ASN A 107 21.06 -10.75 8.69
C ASN A 107 21.50 -11.83 7.70
N THR A 108 21.00 -13.05 7.88
CA THR A 108 21.10 -14.12 6.89
C THR A 108 19.88 -14.10 5.98
N TYR A 109 20.09 -14.30 4.69
CA TYR A 109 19.00 -14.46 3.73
C TYR A 109 18.74 -15.95 3.50
N GLU A 110 17.50 -16.37 3.75
CA GLU A 110 17.01 -17.69 3.43
C GLU A 110 16.02 -17.54 2.27
N PRO A 111 16.37 -17.97 1.03
CA PRO A 111 15.45 -17.89 -0.09
C PRO A 111 14.25 -18.81 0.14
N GLU A 112 13.07 -18.34 -0.25
CA GLU A 112 11.88 -19.18 -0.28
C GLU A 112 12.10 -20.32 -1.31
N PRO A 113 11.84 -21.59 -0.95
CA PRO A 113 11.86 -22.67 -1.91
C PRO A 113 10.81 -22.45 -2.99
N VAL A 114 11.24 -22.36 -4.25
CA VAL A 114 10.35 -22.32 -5.41
C VAL A 114 10.21 -23.75 -5.92
N PRO A 115 9.01 -24.38 -5.85
CA PRO A 115 8.84 -25.73 -6.32
C PRO A 115 9.09 -25.83 -7.83
N GLU A 116 9.50 -27.00 -8.31
CA GLU A 116 9.68 -27.25 -9.74
C GLU A 116 8.42 -26.86 -10.55
N GLY A 117 8.63 -26.27 -11.72
CA GLY A 117 7.56 -25.74 -12.58
C GLY A 117 6.98 -24.39 -12.15
N HIS A 118 7.31 -23.87 -10.97
CA HIS A 118 6.80 -22.57 -10.49
C HIS A 118 7.70 -21.40 -10.88
N LEU A 119 7.13 -20.21 -10.85
CA LEU A 119 7.77 -18.90 -10.98
C LEU A 119 7.53 -18.10 -9.69
N VAL A 120 8.38 -17.11 -9.42
CA VAL A 120 8.15 -16.16 -8.33
C VAL A 120 7.35 -14.97 -8.85
N LEU A 121 6.11 -14.84 -8.38
CA LEU A 121 5.22 -13.72 -8.68
C LEU A 121 5.48 -12.54 -7.75
N GLN A 122 5.64 -11.36 -8.35
CA GLN A 122 5.52 -10.07 -7.68
C GLN A 122 4.27 -9.32 -8.16
N THR A 123 3.57 -8.68 -7.23
CA THR A 123 2.49 -7.75 -7.60
C THR A 123 3.03 -6.35 -7.82
N LEU A 124 2.50 -5.61 -8.79
CA LEU A 124 2.89 -4.24 -9.08
C LEU A 124 1.68 -3.37 -9.41
N ARG A 125 1.86 -2.05 -9.48
CA ARG A 125 0.79 -1.11 -9.89
C ARG A 125 1.03 -0.69 -11.34
N SER A 126 -0.07 -0.47 -12.06
CA SER A 126 -0.01 0.14 -13.39
C SER A 126 0.28 1.63 -13.30
N HIS A 127 0.61 2.25 -14.43
CA HIS A 127 0.78 3.70 -14.55
C HIS A 127 -0.47 4.48 -14.10
N ASP A 128 -1.64 4.14 -14.65
CA ASP A 128 -2.91 4.84 -14.36
C ASP A 128 -3.61 4.31 -13.10
N GLN A 129 -2.86 4.25 -12.00
CA GLN A 129 -3.34 3.71 -10.74
C GLN A 129 -2.63 4.35 -9.54
N TYR A 130 -3.38 4.54 -8.46
CA TYR A 130 -2.80 4.81 -7.15
C TYR A 130 -3.41 3.88 -6.10
N ASN A 131 -2.59 3.02 -5.51
CA ASN A 131 -3.05 1.96 -4.60
C ASN A 131 -4.22 1.17 -5.19
N THR A 132 -5.37 1.14 -4.55
CA THR A 132 -6.57 0.43 -5.03
C THR A 132 -7.42 1.24 -6.01
N THR A 133 -7.12 2.53 -6.18
CA THR A 133 -7.84 3.41 -7.09
C THR A 133 -7.29 3.26 -8.51
N ILE A 134 -8.16 2.79 -9.41
CA ILE A 134 -7.85 2.60 -10.83
C ILE A 134 -8.36 3.82 -11.58
N TYR A 135 -7.45 4.57 -12.22
CA TYR A 135 -7.80 5.73 -13.06
C TYR A 135 -7.97 5.35 -14.54
N GLY A 136 -7.32 4.27 -14.97
CA GLY A 136 -7.35 3.78 -16.34
C GLY A 136 -7.05 2.29 -16.45
N LEU A 137 -7.43 1.71 -17.59
CA LEU A 137 -7.19 0.30 -17.91
C LEU A 137 -5.92 0.08 -18.73
N ASP A 138 -5.16 1.14 -18.98
CA ASP A 138 -3.94 1.14 -19.77
C ASP A 138 -2.72 1.23 -18.84
N ASP A 139 -1.62 0.61 -19.27
CA ASP A 139 -0.30 0.84 -18.69
C ASP A 139 0.64 1.26 -19.82
N ARG A 140 0.81 2.58 -19.96
CA ARG A 140 1.68 3.18 -20.97
C ARG A 140 3.13 2.71 -20.85
N TYR A 141 3.61 2.40 -19.65
CA TYR A 141 4.99 1.98 -19.45
C TYR A 141 5.24 0.54 -19.87
N ARG A 142 4.20 -0.30 -19.88
CA ARG A 142 4.29 -1.73 -20.23
C ARG A 142 3.54 -2.10 -21.50
N GLY A 143 3.02 -1.12 -22.23
CA GLY A 143 2.29 -1.33 -23.48
C GLY A 143 0.93 -2.03 -23.32
N ILE A 144 0.37 -2.06 -22.11
CA ILE A 144 -0.92 -2.72 -21.86
C ILE A 144 -2.06 -1.77 -22.21
N ARG A 145 -3.09 -2.29 -22.89
CA ARG A 145 -4.30 -1.55 -23.27
C ARG A 145 -5.56 -2.33 -22.92
N GLY A 146 -6.58 -1.62 -22.46
CA GLY A 146 -7.94 -2.14 -22.33
C GLY A 146 -8.12 -3.32 -21.38
N GLY A 147 -7.20 -3.54 -20.43
CA GLY A 147 -7.30 -4.67 -19.52
C GLY A 147 -6.14 -4.80 -18.54
N ARG A 148 -6.43 -5.31 -17.34
CA ARG A 148 -5.47 -5.38 -16.22
C ARG A 148 -5.25 -6.79 -15.67
N ARG A 149 -6.01 -7.79 -16.14
CA ARG A 149 -5.72 -9.21 -15.83
C ARG A 149 -4.61 -9.71 -16.75
N VAL A 150 -3.38 -9.34 -16.43
CA VAL A 150 -2.18 -9.75 -17.16
C VAL A 150 -1.13 -10.32 -16.22
N VAL A 151 -0.35 -11.28 -16.73
CA VAL A 151 0.88 -11.73 -16.09
C VAL A 151 2.03 -11.56 -17.07
N PHE A 152 3.05 -10.82 -16.65
CA PHE A 152 4.30 -10.63 -17.35
C PHE A 152 5.24 -11.78 -17.01
N ALA A 153 5.82 -12.45 -18.02
CA ALA A 153 6.79 -13.51 -17.81
C ALA A 153 7.84 -13.49 -18.93
N HIS A 154 9.04 -14.01 -18.64
CA HIS A 154 10.10 -14.10 -19.63
C HIS A 154 9.68 -15.01 -20.80
N PRO A 155 10.00 -14.68 -22.06
CA PRO A 155 9.63 -15.50 -23.21
C PRO A 155 10.08 -16.97 -23.08
N ASP A 156 11.29 -17.20 -22.58
CA ASP A 156 11.82 -18.57 -22.40
C ASP A 156 11.06 -19.34 -21.31
N ASP A 157 10.66 -18.68 -20.21
CA ASP A 157 9.83 -19.31 -19.18
C ASP A 157 8.47 -19.75 -19.72
N LEU A 158 7.90 -18.97 -20.64
CA LEU A 158 6.67 -19.32 -21.34
C LEU A 158 6.90 -20.49 -22.30
N ALA A 159 7.96 -20.43 -23.10
CA ALA A 159 8.31 -21.47 -24.07
C ALA A 159 8.56 -22.83 -23.41
N ASP A 160 9.31 -22.86 -22.29
CA ASP A 160 9.58 -24.06 -21.49
C ASP A 160 8.30 -24.71 -20.94
N ARG A 161 7.21 -23.93 -20.84
CA ARG A 161 5.89 -24.36 -20.38
C ARG A 161 4.91 -24.60 -21.53
N GLY A 162 5.36 -24.49 -22.78
CA GLY A 162 4.49 -24.60 -23.96
C GLY A 162 3.42 -23.53 -24.03
N LEU A 163 3.69 -22.34 -23.49
CA LEU A 163 2.81 -21.17 -23.46
C LEU A 163 3.39 -20.06 -24.35
N GLY A 164 2.51 -19.22 -24.90
CA GLY A 164 2.88 -18.09 -25.76
C GLY A 164 2.41 -16.74 -25.22
N ASP A 165 2.93 -15.67 -25.81
CA ASP A 165 2.36 -14.33 -25.62
C ASP A 165 0.87 -14.31 -26.01
N GLY A 166 0.04 -13.67 -25.19
CA GLY A 166 -1.39 -13.55 -25.43
C GLY A 166 -2.24 -14.75 -25.00
N ASP A 167 -1.64 -15.90 -24.65
CA ASP A 167 -2.37 -17.03 -24.07
C ASP A 167 -3.10 -16.60 -22.78
N VAL A 168 -4.29 -17.16 -22.56
CA VAL A 168 -5.06 -16.93 -21.33
C VAL A 168 -4.92 -18.12 -20.41
N VAL A 169 -4.53 -17.86 -19.17
CA VAL A 169 -4.23 -18.89 -18.17
C VAL A 169 -4.97 -18.66 -16.86
N GLU A 170 -5.15 -19.73 -16.10
CA GLU A 170 -5.28 -19.66 -14.66
C GLU A 170 -3.90 -19.55 -14.03
N VAL A 171 -3.77 -18.67 -13.05
CA VAL A 171 -2.59 -18.56 -12.20
C VAL A 171 -2.92 -19.26 -10.90
N ILE A 172 -2.11 -20.25 -10.52
CA ILE A 172 -2.25 -20.96 -9.25
C ILE A 172 -1.07 -20.62 -8.36
N SER A 173 -1.33 -20.02 -7.20
CA SER A 173 -0.30 -19.86 -6.17
C SER A 173 -0.29 -21.03 -5.21
N ARG A 174 0.87 -21.26 -4.60
CA ARG A 174 1.08 -22.28 -3.58
C ARG A 174 1.72 -21.65 -2.35
N ASP A 175 1.14 -21.89 -1.18
CA ASP A 175 1.71 -21.49 0.10
C ASP A 175 2.61 -22.59 0.71
N ARG A 176 3.30 -22.24 1.80
CA ARG A 176 4.22 -23.16 2.51
C ARG A 176 3.51 -24.38 3.12
N ALA A 177 2.23 -24.25 3.47
CA ALA A 177 1.42 -25.36 3.98
C ALA A 177 0.90 -26.27 2.85
N GLY A 178 1.15 -25.91 1.59
CA GLY A 178 0.69 -26.63 0.41
C GLY A 178 -0.71 -26.22 -0.06
N GLY A 179 -1.31 -25.19 0.54
CA GLY A 179 -2.57 -24.61 0.09
C GLY A 179 -2.42 -23.94 -1.27
N GLU A 180 -3.40 -24.16 -2.15
CA GLU A 180 -3.46 -23.53 -3.46
C GLU A 180 -4.52 -22.43 -3.50
N ARG A 181 -4.23 -21.36 -4.25
CA ARG A 181 -5.20 -20.31 -4.59
C ARG A 181 -5.18 -20.07 -6.08
N ARG A 182 -6.35 -19.81 -6.66
CA ARG A 182 -6.53 -19.68 -8.11
C ARG A 182 -6.99 -18.28 -8.47
N GLY A 183 -6.33 -17.71 -9.48
CA GLY A 183 -6.72 -16.48 -10.14
C GLY A 183 -6.97 -16.76 -11.61
N GLY A 184 -8.23 -16.66 -12.04
CA GLY A 184 -8.62 -17.00 -13.42
C GLY A 184 -8.36 -15.88 -14.44
N ALA A 185 -8.28 -16.30 -15.70
CA ALA A 185 -8.31 -15.47 -16.90
C ALA A 185 -7.26 -14.35 -16.96
N PHE A 186 -6.00 -14.68 -16.67
CA PHE A 186 -4.87 -13.77 -16.89
C PHE A 186 -4.32 -13.96 -18.29
N ARG A 187 -4.19 -12.86 -19.05
CA ARG A 187 -3.48 -12.85 -20.32
C ARG A 187 -1.97 -12.83 -20.08
N LEU A 188 -1.24 -13.77 -20.64
CA LEU A 188 0.20 -13.78 -20.63
C LEU A 188 0.74 -12.66 -21.51
N VAL A 189 1.78 -12.00 -21.00
CA VAL A 189 2.52 -10.97 -21.70
C VAL A 189 3.99 -11.35 -21.65
N ALA A 190 4.55 -11.69 -22.81
CA ALA A 190 5.98 -11.89 -22.95
C ALA A 190 6.70 -10.56 -22.64
N TYR A 191 7.54 -10.57 -21.62
CA TYR A 191 8.18 -9.37 -21.09
C TYR A 191 9.56 -9.69 -20.55
N ASP A 192 10.50 -8.77 -20.68
CA ASP A 192 11.87 -8.90 -20.19
C ASP A 192 11.95 -8.72 -18.66
N VAL A 193 11.27 -9.62 -17.93
CA VAL A 193 11.46 -9.83 -16.50
C VAL A 193 12.53 -10.90 -16.29
N ALA A 194 13.17 -10.90 -15.12
CA ALA A 194 14.18 -11.91 -14.81
C ALA A 194 13.61 -13.34 -14.97
N PRO A 195 14.33 -14.27 -15.63
CA PRO A 195 13.91 -15.66 -15.74
C PRO A 195 13.61 -16.29 -14.37
N GLY A 196 12.61 -17.17 -14.31
CA GLY A 196 12.11 -17.76 -13.06
C GLY A 196 11.17 -16.83 -12.27
N THR A 197 10.84 -15.65 -12.79
CA THR A 197 9.94 -14.68 -12.14
C THR A 197 8.80 -14.28 -13.06
N CYS A 198 7.74 -13.74 -12.46
CA CYS A 198 6.65 -13.12 -13.19
C CYS A 198 6.07 -11.94 -12.41
N ALA A 199 5.27 -11.12 -13.06
CA ALA A 199 4.62 -9.98 -12.43
C ALA A 199 3.16 -9.85 -12.83
N ALA A 200 2.31 -9.38 -11.92
CA ALA A 200 0.90 -9.11 -12.20
C ALA A 200 0.43 -7.83 -11.52
N TYR A 201 -0.65 -7.23 -12.03
CA TYR A 201 -1.20 -6.03 -11.42
C TYR A 201 -1.90 -6.34 -10.08
N PHE A 202 -1.64 -5.48 -9.10
CA PHE A 202 -2.50 -5.27 -7.94
C PHE A 202 -3.70 -4.42 -8.37
N PRO A 203 -4.93 -4.68 -7.89
CA PRO A 203 -5.31 -5.73 -6.96
C PRO A 203 -5.71 -7.05 -7.64
N GLU A 204 -5.62 -7.16 -8.98
CA GLU A 204 -6.08 -8.33 -9.73
C GLU A 204 -5.46 -9.65 -9.21
N ALA A 205 -4.20 -9.62 -8.80
CA ALA A 205 -3.47 -10.76 -8.25
C ALA A 205 -3.62 -10.97 -6.73
N ASN A 206 -4.38 -10.16 -5.99
CA ASN A 206 -4.50 -10.30 -4.52
C ASN A 206 -5.04 -11.67 -4.10
N VAL A 207 -5.89 -12.29 -4.92
CA VAL A 207 -6.44 -13.63 -4.65
C VAL A 207 -5.33 -14.70 -4.53
N LEU A 208 -4.17 -14.46 -5.12
CA LEU A 208 -3.02 -15.35 -5.12
C LEU A 208 -2.17 -15.19 -3.86
N VAL A 209 -2.30 -14.09 -3.11
CA VAL A 209 -1.46 -13.81 -1.93
C VAL A 209 -2.04 -14.57 -0.72
N PRO A 210 -1.28 -15.48 -0.07
CA PRO A 210 -1.77 -16.17 1.12
C PRO A 210 -1.89 -15.20 2.30
N LEU A 211 -3.02 -15.27 3.01
CA LEU A 211 -3.28 -14.39 4.16
C LEU A 211 -2.29 -14.63 5.32
N ASP A 212 -1.87 -15.87 5.50
CA ASP A 212 -0.96 -16.28 6.57
C ASP A 212 0.53 -16.15 6.17
N ALA A 213 0.81 -15.76 4.93
CA ALA A 213 2.17 -15.50 4.46
C ALA A 213 2.55 -14.04 4.75
N VAL A 214 3.16 -13.82 5.91
CA VAL A 214 3.46 -12.50 6.47
C VAL A 214 4.87 -12.42 7.05
N ALA A 215 5.42 -11.21 7.13
CA ALA A 215 6.65 -10.96 7.87
C ALA A 215 6.44 -11.21 9.37
N ALA A 216 7.38 -11.91 10.01
CA ALA A 216 7.24 -12.40 11.39
C ALA A 216 6.98 -11.31 12.45
N GLU A 217 7.55 -10.11 12.26
CA GLU A 217 7.43 -9.02 13.22
C GLU A 217 6.32 -8.02 12.86
N SER A 218 6.27 -7.57 11.59
CA SER A 218 5.34 -6.50 11.17
C SER A 218 4.00 -7.00 10.67
N ASN A 219 3.84 -8.32 10.48
CA ASN A 219 2.67 -8.94 9.87
C ASN A 219 2.39 -8.43 8.42
N THR A 220 3.40 -7.87 7.75
CA THR A 220 3.27 -7.38 6.37
C THR A 220 3.11 -8.56 5.39
N PRO A 221 2.06 -8.59 4.55
CA PRO A 221 1.86 -9.69 3.59
C PRO A 221 2.97 -9.82 2.54
N VAL A 222 3.26 -11.07 2.14
CA VAL A 222 4.26 -11.39 1.11
C VAL A 222 3.67 -11.19 -0.30
N SER A 223 3.52 -9.94 -0.72
CA SER A 223 2.95 -9.60 -2.05
C SER A 223 3.99 -9.54 -3.18
N LYS A 224 5.26 -9.85 -2.89
CA LYS A 224 6.40 -9.68 -3.80
C LYS A 224 7.14 -10.98 -4.14
N ALA A 225 6.82 -12.08 -3.46
CA ALA A 225 7.46 -13.37 -3.64
C ALA A 225 6.43 -14.48 -3.40
N VAL A 226 5.52 -14.68 -4.35
CA VAL A 226 4.50 -15.73 -4.30
C VAL A 226 4.85 -16.80 -5.32
N ALA A 227 5.05 -18.05 -4.90
CA ALA A 227 5.28 -19.14 -5.84
C ALA A 227 4.00 -19.42 -6.64
N VAL A 228 4.08 -19.35 -7.97
CA VAL A 228 2.94 -19.56 -8.87
C VAL A 228 3.27 -20.48 -10.02
N ARG A 229 2.25 -21.11 -10.59
CA ARG A 229 2.31 -21.84 -11.86
C ARG A 229 1.13 -21.46 -12.74
N PHE A 230 1.23 -21.75 -14.03
CA PHE A 230 0.18 -21.47 -15.00
C PHE A 230 -0.49 -22.77 -15.44
N GLU A 231 -1.82 -22.75 -15.53
CA GLU A 231 -2.62 -23.77 -16.21
C GLU A 231 -3.38 -23.10 -17.37
N ARG A 232 -3.48 -23.78 -18.52
CA ARG A 232 -4.34 -23.29 -19.60
C ARG A 232 -5.78 -23.26 -19.10
N ALA A 233 -6.46 -22.14 -19.30
CA ALA A 233 -7.88 -21.98 -18.99
C ALA A 233 -8.75 -22.77 -19.97
#